data_AF-A0A2U2HED3-F1
#
_entry.id   AF-A0A2U2HED3-F1
#
_cell.length_a   1.000
_cell.length_b   1.000
_cell.length_c   1.000
_cell.angle_alpha   90.00
_cell.angle_beta   90.00
_cell.angle_gamma   90.00
#
_symmetry.space_group_name_H-M   'P 1'
#
loop_
_entity.id
_entity.type
_entity.pdbx_description
1 polymer ?
#
loop_
_entity_poly.entity_id
_entity_poly.type
_entity_poly.pdbx_seq_one_letter_code
_entity_poly.pdbx_strand_id
1 'polypeptide(L)'
;MLSILKRIDPDSERIDLLVELVERLRPPRTRVRSGAIGQVRVLTALLGANPALALALRRHLTTLLVARRHASVYTDTGIFSNDGFVTELKTRIAYRFLPPALGDVYLSDAIDQVLYQTWDYRWIRAVPGADWLALFDVLAAAAAPAGARGDARRSVTLGMLKAIRTLSCRIGALGLEPRLVRSDPRMEDAESPFLMQNIETYAYLDAYTRMLERGDGAPEAARHLLVMLDQCDAVVGKVRKTARSQGTTVALTYLLLAITQSVERMRKLLFLVDVSGAAPPAPPA
;
A
#
# COMPACT_ATOMS: atom_id res chain seq x y z
N MET A 1 -7.12 -24.66 11.95
CA MET A 1 -6.08 -24.27 10.97
C MET A 1 -5.87 -25.38 9.95
N LEU A 2 -5.44 -26.59 10.34
CA LEU A 2 -5.27 -27.71 9.40
C LEU A 2 -6.52 -28.02 8.55
N SER A 3 -7.69 -28.05 9.19
CA SER A 3 -8.97 -28.28 8.50
C SER A 3 -9.31 -27.21 7.46
N ILE A 4 -8.93 -25.96 7.72
CA ILE A 4 -9.13 -24.82 6.81
C ILE A 4 -8.19 -24.97 5.61
N LEU A 5 -6.91 -25.20 5.88
CA LEU A 5 -5.88 -25.35 4.84
C LEU A 5 -6.19 -26.52 3.89
N LYS A 6 -6.76 -27.61 4.38
CA LYS A 6 -7.19 -28.75 3.54
C LYS A 6 -8.38 -28.42 2.62
N ARG A 7 -9.16 -27.39 2.93
CA ARG A 7 -10.29 -26.92 2.13
C ARG A 7 -9.91 -25.86 1.11
N ILE A 8 -8.69 -25.31 1.19
CA ILE A 8 -8.22 -24.29 0.25
C ILE A 8 -8.17 -24.89 -1.14
N ASP A 9 -8.98 -24.33 -2.03
CA ASP A 9 -8.90 -24.55 -3.46
C ASP A 9 -7.85 -23.58 -4.04
N PRO A 10 -6.70 -24.07 -4.54
CA PRO A 10 -5.61 -23.25 -5.07
C PRO A 10 -6.02 -22.31 -6.22
N ASP A 11 -7.03 -22.70 -7.00
CA ASP A 11 -7.44 -22.00 -8.22
C ASP A 11 -8.70 -21.14 -8.00
N SER A 12 -9.24 -21.12 -6.78
CA SER A 12 -10.40 -20.30 -6.43
C SER A 12 -10.01 -18.85 -6.13
N GLU A 13 -10.83 -17.93 -6.62
CA GLU A 13 -10.74 -16.49 -6.31
C GLU A 13 -11.57 -16.09 -5.07
N ARG A 14 -12.23 -17.07 -4.43
CA ARG A 14 -13.05 -16.86 -3.23
C ARG A 14 -12.16 -16.61 -2.02
N ILE A 15 -12.49 -15.58 -1.24
CA ILE A 15 -11.67 -15.18 -0.10
C ILE A 15 -12.11 -15.80 1.23
N ASP A 16 -13.26 -16.46 1.28
CA ASP A 16 -13.90 -16.97 2.51
C ASP A 16 -12.96 -17.80 3.40
N LEU A 17 -12.15 -18.68 2.79
CA LEU A 17 -11.22 -19.53 3.53
C LEU A 17 -10.00 -18.77 4.07
N LEU A 18 -9.61 -17.69 3.39
CA LEU A 18 -8.58 -16.78 3.89
C LEU A 18 -9.11 -15.96 5.07
N VAL A 19 -10.39 -15.54 5.02
CA VAL A 19 -11.07 -14.91 6.16
C VAL A 19 -11.09 -15.87 7.35
N GLU A 20 -11.53 -17.11 7.16
CA GLU A 20 -11.56 -18.13 8.23
C GLU A 20 -10.15 -18.41 8.79
N LEU A 21 -9.12 -18.42 7.93
CA LEU A 21 -7.74 -18.60 8.36
C LEU A 21 -7.26 -17.43 9.23
N VAL A 22 -7.51 -16.19 8.82
CA VAL A 22 -7.11 -14.99 9.57
C VAL A 22 -7.91 -14.85 10.86
N GLU A 23 -9.18 -15.25 10.89
CA GLU A 23 -9.97 -15.35 12.12
C GLU A 23 -9.33 -16.30 13.15
N ARG A 24 -8.69 -17.38 12.70
CA ARG A 24 -7.93 -18.27 13.60
C ARG A 24 -6.61 -17.69 14.07
N LEU A 25 -5.98 -16.83 13.27
CA LEU A 25 -4.77 -16.10 13.67
C LEU A 25 -5.09 -14.99 14.67
N ARG A 26 -6.29 -14.39 14.55
CA ARG A 26 -6.77 -13.29 15.39
C ARG A 26 -6.94 -13.77 16.85
N PRO A 27 -6.15 -13.24 17.81
CA PRO A 27 -6.32 -13.58 19.23
C PRO A 27 -7.55 -12.91 19.82
N PRO A 28 -8.10 -13.38 20.95
CA PRO A 28 -9.10 -12.59 21.67
C PRO A 28 -8.49 -11.26 22.13
N ARG A 29 -9.32 -10.21 22.22
CA ARG A 29 -8.91 -8.81 22.53
C ARG A 29 -8.13 -8.66 23.84
N THR A 30 -8.27 -9.62 24.75
CA THR A 30 -7.58 -9.68 26.05
C THR A 30 -6.19 -10.33 26.01
N ARG A 31 -5.82 -11.03 24.92
CA ARG A 31 -4.55 -11.77 24.79
C ARG A 31 -3.84 -11.47 23.47
N VAL A 32 -3.90 -10.21 23.03
CA VAL A 32 -3.44 -9.77 21.71
C VAL A 32 -1.99 -10.18 21.42
N ARG A 33 -1.07 -9.95 22.37
CA ARG A 33 0.36 -10.14 22.12
C ARG A 33 0.79 -11.60 22.11
N SER A 34 0.51 -12.35 23.18
CA SER A 34 0.92 -13.76 23.30
C SER A 34 0.13 -14.69 22.38
N GLY A 35 -1.14 -14.39 22.14
CA GLY A 35 -1.99 -15.21 21.27
C GLY A 35 -1.58 -15.14 19.80
N ALA A 36 -1.39 -13.94 19.25
CA ALA A 36 -1.07 -13.79 17.82
C ALA A 36 0.28 -14.39 17.43
N ILE A 37 1.32 -14.17 18.25
CA ILE A 37 2.66 -14.73 18.01
C ILE A 37 2.60 -16.25 17.95
N GLY A 38 1.91 -16.87 18.93
CA GLY A 38 1.72 -18.32 18.97
C GLY A 38 1.01 -18.84 17.72
N GLN A 39 -0.08 -18.20 17.30
CA GLN A 39 -0.84 -18.65 16.12
C GLN A 39 -0.06 -18.53 14.82
N VAL A 40 0.71 -17.45 14.63
CA VAL A 40 1.58 -17.30 13.45
C VAL A 40 2.65 -18.38 13.43
N ARG A 41 3.32 -18.65 14.55
CA ARG A 41 4.32 -19.73 14.63
C ARG A 41 3.73 -21.11 14.39
N VAL A 42 2.52 -21.37 14.90
CA VAL A 42 1.79 -22.62 14.64
C VAL A 42 1.46 -22.75 13.15
N LEU A 43 1.03 -21.68 12.48
CA LEU A 43 0.82 -21.69 11.03
C LEU A 43 2.11 -22.02 10.29
N THR A 44 3.21 -21.32 10.62
CA THR A 44 4.52 -21.51 9.99
C THR A 44 5.01 -22.95 10.15
N ALA A 45 4.93 -23.50 11.37
CA ALA A 45 5.33 -24.89 11.64
C ALA A 45 4.45 -25.91 10.89
N LEU A 46 3.14 -25.69 10.84
CA LEU A 46 2.21 -26.56 10.13
C LEU A 46 2.50 -26.59 8.62
N LEU A 47 2.69 -25.43 8.01
CA LEU A 47 3.02 -25.31 6.59
C LEU A 47 4.40 -25.90 6.29
N GLY A 48 5.39 -25.68 7.17
CA GLY A 48 6.72 -26.26 7.05
C GLY A 48 6.71 -27.79 7.10
N ALA A 49 5.85 -28.37 7.94
CA ALA A 49 5.67 -29.82 8.02
C ALA A 49 4.84 -30.41 6.85
N ASN A 50 4.12 -29.58 6.09
CA ASN A 50 3.21 -30.03 5.03
C ASN A 50 3.40 -29.20 3.73
N PRO A 51 4.42 -29.51 2.91
CA PRO A 51 4.73 -28.77 1.68
C PRO A 51 3.55 -28.65 0.70
N ALA A 52 2.68 -29.67 0.63
CA ALA A 52 1.48 -29.63 -0.21
C ALA A 52 0.48 -28.55 0.23
N LEU A 53 0.32 -28.34 1.55
CA LEU A 53 -0.53 -27.28 2.09
C LEU A 53 0.11 -25.90 1.90
N ALA A 54 1.43 -25.80 2.05
CA ALA A 54 2.18 -24.59 1.74
C ALA A 54 2.02 -24.20 0.26
N LEU A 55 2.11 -25.16 -0.65
CA LEU A 55 1.89 -24.95 -2.08
C LEU A 55 0.45 -24.51 -2.39
N ALA A 56 -0.55 -25.17 -1.80
CA ALA A 56 -1.96 -24.83 -1.99
C ALA A 56 -2.27 -23.40 -1.52
N LEU A 57 -1.79 -23.02 -0.32
CA LEU A 57 -1.96 -21.67 0.21
C LEU A 57 -1.19 -20.64 -0.63
N ARG A 58 0.06 -20.92 -1.03
CA ARG A 58 0.84 -20.04 -1.92
C ARG A 58 0.08 -19.80 -3.22
N ARG A 59 -0.39 -20.85 -3.87
CA ARG A 59 -1.17 -20.77 -5.12
C ARG A 59 -2.42 -19.93 -4.94
N HIS A 60 -3.22 -20.21 -3.93
CA HIS A 60 -4.43 -19.46 -3.64
C HIS A 60 -4.15 -17.97 -3.44
N LEU A 61 -3.13 -17.62 -2.64
CA LEU A 61 -2.70 -16.23 -2.45
C LEU A 61 -2.25 -15.58 -3.77
N THR A 62 -1.47 -16.28 -4.60
CA THR A 62 -1.05 -15.75 -5.90
C THR A 62 -2.22 -15.56 -6.87
N THR A 63 -3.19 -16.48 -6.89
CA THR A 63 -4.41 -16.37 -7.68
C THR A 63 -5.21 -15.14 -7.28
N LEU A 64 -5.41 -14.92 -5.97
CA LEU A 64 -6.09 -13.74 -5.45
C LEU A 64 -5.37 -12.43 -5.81
N LEU A 65 -4.03 -12.41 -5.74
CA LEU A 65 -3.25 -11.23 -6.12
C LEU A 65 -3.39 -10.93 -7.61
N VAL A 66 -3.31 -11.95 -8.48
CA VAL A 66 -3.42 -11.72 -9.93
C VAL A 66 -4.84 -11.32 -10.35
N ALA A 67 -5.88 -11.89 -9.73
CA ALA A 67 -7.27 -11.64 -10.10
C ALA A 67 -7.76 -10.22 -9.72
N ARG A 68 -7.16 -9.60 -8.70
CA ARG A 68 -7.69 -8.36 -8.10
C ARG A 68 -6.91 -7.11 -8.49
N ARG A 69 -7.61 -5.98 -8.59
CA ARG A 69 -7.00 -4.67 -8.88
C ARG A 69 -6.28 -4.13 -7.65
N HIS A 70 -4.98 -3.88 -7.79
CA HIS A 70 -4.12 -3.43 -6.70
C HIS A 70 -4.12 -1.93 -6.42
N ALA A 71 -4.38 -1.09 -7.44
CA ALA A 71 -4.04 0.33 -7.38
C ALA A 71 -4.63 1.05 -6.15
N SER A 72 -5.92 0.84 -5.85
CA SER A 72 -6.62 1.46 -4.71
C SER A 72 -6.00 1.13 -3.35
N VAL A 73 -5.45 -0.08 -3.20
CA VAL A 73 -4.76 -0.48 -1.95
C VAL A 73 -3.57 0.41 -1.69
N TYR A 74 -2.80 0.70 -2.74
CA TYR A 74 -1.56 1.43 -2.62
C TYR A 74 -1.76 2.95 -2.66
N THR A 75 -2.85 3.44 -3.25
CA THR A 75 -3.16 4.87 -3.36
C THR A 75 -4.06 5.41 -2.25
N ASP A 76 -5.08 4.66 -1.83
CA ASP A 76 -6.20 5.25 -1.06
C ASP A 76 -6.31 4.72 0.37
N THR A 77 -5.62 3.62 0.71
CA THR A 77 -5.65 3.12 2.10
C THR A 77 -4.93 4.08 3.05
N GLY A 78 -5.70 4.66 3.98
CA GLY A 78 -5.20 5.57 5.01
C GLY A 78 -4.74 6.94 4.50
N ILE A 79 -5.06 7.31 3.25
CA ILE A 79 -4.86 8.67 2.73
C ILE A 79 -6.21 9.37 2.69
N PHE A 80 -6.23 10.64 3.11
CA PHE A 80 -7.42 11.47 3.02
C PHE A 80 -7.84 11.67 1.54
N SER A 81 -9.13 11.46 1.24
CA SER A 81 -9.70 11.59 -0.11
C SER A 81 -9.56 13.01 -0.65
N ASN A 82 -9.60 13.23 -1.97
CA ASN A 82 -9.57 14.61 -2.48
C ASN A 82 -10.90 15.36 -2.22
N ASP A 83 -11.95 14.64 -1.84
CA ASP A 83 -13.24 15.20 -1.49
C ASP A 83 -13.10 15.97 -0.18
N GLY A 84 -13.10 17.31 -0.26
CA GLY A 84 -12.83 18.17 0.89
C GLY A 84 -13.58 17.76 2.18
N PHE A 85 -13.00 18.09 3.33
CA PHE A 85 -13.39 17.65 4.69
C PHE A 85 -14.91 17.41 4.95
N VAL A 86 -15.78 18.32 4.49
CA VAL A 86 -17.24 18.22 4.73
C VAL A 86 -17.87 17.05 3.96
N THR A 87 -17.41 16.80 2.74
CA THR A 87 -17.88 15.66 1.93
C THR A 87 -17.41 14.35 2.55
N GLU A 88 -16.16 14.28 2.99
CA GLU A 88 -15.62 13.10 3.67
C GLU A 88 -16.35 12.81 5.00
N LEU A 89 -16.64 13.84 5.79
CA LEU A 89 -17.39 13.69 7.05
C LEU A 89 -18.80 13.12 6.78
N LYS A 90 -19.50 13.63 5.76
CA LYS A 90 -20.80 13.10 5.33
C LYS A 90 -20.69 11.66 4.87
N THR A 91 -19.69 11.33 4.07
CA THR A 91 -19.45 9.96 3.59
C THR A 91 -19.14 9.01 4.74
N ARG A 92 -18.32 9.40 5.72
CA ARG A 92 -18.03 8.60 6.92
C ARG A 92 -19.28 8.38 7.78
N ILE A 93 -20.13 9.39 7.92
CA ILE A 93 -21.42 9.24 8.62
C ILE A 93 -22.33 8.31 7.81
N ALA A 94 -22.44 8.47 6.50
CA ALA A 94 -23.25 7.62 5.63
C ALA A 94 -22.80 6.15 5.69
N TYR A 95 -21.49 5.89 5.58
CA TYR A 95 -20.93 4.53 5.66
C TYR A 95 -21.04 3.91 7.06
N ARG A 96 -21.25 4.71 8.12
CA ARG A 96 -21.60 4.18 9.44
C ARG A 96 -23.00 3.56 9.46
N PHE A 97 -23.91 4.08 8.64
CA PHE A 97 -25.31 3.62 8.53
C PHE A 97 -25.51 2.61 7.41
N LEU A 98 -24.80 2.75 6.29
CA LEU A 98 -24.90 1.89 5.12
C LEU A 98 -23.50 1.62 4.55
N PRO A 99 -22.79 0.59 5.05
CA PRO A 99 -21.48 0.22 4.53
C PRO A 99 -21.59 -0.16 3.04
N PRO A 100 -20.65 0.27 2.19
CA PRO A 100 -20.65 -0.16 0.80
C PRO A 100 -20.47 -1.68 0.70
N ALA A 101 -21.12 -2.30 -0.29
CA ALA A 101 -20.91 -3.72 -0.57
C ALA A 101 -19.46 -3.94 -1.03
N LEU A 102 -18.72 -4.77 -0.30
CA LEU A 102 -17.36 -5.16 -0.66
C LEU A 102 -17.44 -6.10 -1.87
N GLY A 103 -16.72 -5.76 -2.94
CA GLY A 103 -16.70 -6.55 -4.17
C GLY A 103 -15.48 -7.47 -4.27
N ASP A 104 -15.44 -8.27 -5.34
CA ASP A 104 -14.31 -9.13 -5.67
C ASP A 104 -13.30 -8.49 -6.64
N VAL A 105 -13.57 -7.26 -7.09
CA VAL A 105 -12.76 -6.58 -8.11
C VAL A 105 -11.48 -5.96 -7.52
N TYR A 106 -11.57 -5.36 -6.33
CA TYR A 106 -10.46 -4.62 -5.74
C TYR A 106 -9.77 -5.43 -4.64
N LEU A 107 -8.44 -5.32 -4.57
CA LEU A 107 -7.67 -5.91 -3.49
C LEU A 107 -7.95 -5.20 -2.15
N SER A 108 -8.38 -3.93 -2.17
CA SER A 108 -8.79 -3.20 -0.96
C SER A 108 -9.96 -3.89 -0.27
N ASP A 109 -10.96 -4.27 -1.05
CA ASP A 109 -12.15 -4.95 -0.57
C ASP A 109 -11.80 -6.34 -0.02
N ALA A 110 -10.80 -7.00 -0.63
CA ALA A 110 -10.25 -8.26 -0.14
C ALA A 110 -9.62 -8.12 1.25
N ILE A 111 -8.82 -7.07 1.43
CA ILE A 111 -8.16 -6.76 2.70
C ILE A 111 -9.21 -6.40 3.76
N ASP A 112 -10.23 -5.62 3.40
CA ASP A 112 -11.32 -5.25 4.31
C ASP A 112 -12.16 -6.46 4.74
N GLN A 113 -12.36 -7.45 3.85
CA GLN A 113 -13.02 -8.71 4.19
C GLN A 113 -12.18 -9.56 5.16
N VAL A 114 -10.87 -9.62 4.95
CA VAL A 114 -9.95 -10.41 5.79
C VAL A 114 -9.69 -9.74 7.14
N LEU A 115 -9.48 -8.42 7.14
CA LEU A 115 -9.14 -7.58 8.29
C LEU A 115 -10.32 -6.70 8.73
N TYR A 116 -11.50 -7.30 8.81
CA TYR A 116 -12.75 -6.59 9.09
C TYR A 116 -12.84 -5.99 10.50
N GLN A 117 -11.94 -6.34 11.42
CA GLN A 117 -11.99 -5.83 12.79
C GLN A 117 -11.17 -4.54 12.92
N THR A 118 -11.78 -3.48 13.46
CA THR A 118 -11.14 -2.15 13.66
C THR A 118 -9.85 -2.16 14.47
N TRP A 119 -9.57 -3.22 15.20
CA TRP A 119 -8.38 -3.38 16.05
C TRP A 119 -7.38 -4.40 15.49
N ASP A 120 -7.58 -4.92 14.27
CA ASP A 120 -6.69 -5.92 13.65
C ASP A 120 -5.24 -5.45 13.57
N TYR A 121 -5.03 -4.15 13.31
CA TYR A 121 -3.69 -3.54 13.31
C TYR A 121 -2.92 -3.79 14.62
N ARG A 122 -3.60 -3.96 15.76
CA ARG A 122 -2.94 -4.15 17.06
C ARG A 122 -2.26 -5.50 17.17
N TRP A 123 -2.91 -6.57 16.72
CA TRP A 123 -2.33 -7.91 16.81
C TRP A 123 -1.30 -8.14 15.70
N ILE A 124 -1.54 -7.59 14.50
CA ILE A 124 -0.58 -7.66 13.40
C ILE A 124 0.75 -7.01 13.80
N ARG A 125 0.68 -5.81 14.40
CA ARG A 125 1.87 -5.10 14.92
C ARG A 125 2.51 -5.78 16.13
N ALA A 126 1.76 -6.61 16.87
CA ALA A 126 2.30 -7.30 18.04
C ALA A 126 3.17 -8.50 17.66
N VAL A 127 2.99 -9.06 16.45
CA VAL A 127 3.81 -10.15 15.93
C VAL A 127 5.14 -9.59 15.41
N PRO A 128 6.29 -10.08 15.90
CA PRO A 128 7.61 -9.68 15.42
C PRO A 128 7.76 -9.88 13.91
N GLY A 129 8.47 -8.95 13.24
CA GLY A 129 8.74 -9.06 11.80
C GLY A 129 9.40 -10.37 11.39
N ALA A 130 10.29 -10.91 12.23
CA ALA A 130 10.94 -12.20 11.99
C ALA A 130 9.96 -13.38 11.91
N ASP A 131 8.88 -13.36 12.70
CA ASP A 131 7.86 -14.41 12.67
C ASP A 131 7.02 -14.34 11.37
N TRP A 132 6.76 -13.12 10.87
CA TRP A 132 6.13 -12.91 9.56
C TRP A 132 7.03 -13.36 8.42
N LEU A 133 8.32 -12.99 8.45
CA LEU A 133 9.29 -13.38 7.44
C LEU A 133 9.43 -14.91 7.37
N ALA A 134 9.53 -15.59 8.52
CA ALA A 134 9.58 -17.05 8.56
C ALA A 134 8.35 -17.71 7.92
N LEU A 135 7.14 -17.14 8.11
CA LEU A 135 5.94 -17.62 7.43
C LEU A 135 6.05 -17.45 5.90
N PHE A 136 6.49 -16.28 5.44
CA PHE A 136 6.65 -16.00 4.01
C PHE A 136 7.77 -16.85 3.38
N ASP A 137 8.85 -17.14 4.11
CA ASP A 137 9.94 -17.99 3.65
C ASP A 137 9.45 -19.43 3.42
N VAL A 138 8.63 -19.97 4.32
CA VAL A 138 8.00 -21.30 4.14
C VAL A 138 7.10 -21.32 2.90
N LEU A 139 6.32 -20.26 2.66
CA LEU A 139 5.50 -20.14 1.46
C LEU A 139 6.35 -19.98 0.19
N ALA A 140 7.43 -19.20 0.23
CA ALA A 140 8.32 -18.95 -0.89
C ALA A 140 9.14 -20.20 -1.27
N ALA A 141 9.49 -21.04 -0.28
CA ALA A 141 10.20 -22.30 -0.47
C ALA A 141 9.33 -23.42 -1.05
N ALA A 142 8.00 -23.37 -0.87
CA ALA A 142 7.09 -24.28 -1.56
C ALA A 142 7.27 -24.15 -3.08
N ALA A 143 7.14 -25.23 -3.85
CA ALA A 143 7.39 -25.21 -5.30
C ALA A 143 6.68 -24.03 -5.99
N ALA A 144 7.32 -23.41 -6.98
CA ALA A 144 6.66 -22.40 -7.79
C ALA A 144 5.41 -23.03 -8.44
N PRO A 145 4.24 -22.36 -8.40
CA PRO A 145 3.05 -22.88 -9.03
C PRO A 145 3.29 -23.17 -10.52
N ALA A 146 3.39 -24.44 -10.91
CA ALA A 146 3.35 -24.82 -12.32
C ALA A 146 2.03 -24.29 -12.92
N GLY A 147 2.12 -23.51 -14.01
CA GLY A 147 0.96 -22.96 -14.70
C GLY A 147 0.24 -21.79 -14.00
N ALA A 148 0.85 -21.13 -13.00
CA ALA A 148 0.26 -19.92 -12.42
C ALA A 148 -0.10 -18.92 -13.53
N ARG A 149 -1.39 -18.57 -13.59
CA ARG A 149 -1.92 -17.49 -14.43
C ARG A 149 -1.19 -16.20 -14.03
N GLY A 150 -0.16 -15.84 -14.79
CA GLY A 150 0.63 -14.62 -14.54
C GLY A 150 1.60 -14.72 -13.36
N ASP A 151 2.72 -14.03 -13.49
CA ASP A 151 3.66 -13.85 -12.39
C ASP A 151 3.03 -12.89 -11.37
N ALA A 152 2.57 -13.41 -10.22
CA ALA A 152 1.98 -12.61 -9.15
C ALA A 152 2.91 -11.48 -8.68
N ARG A 153 4.25 -11.71 -8.71
CA ARG A 153 5.23 -10.66 -8.41
C ARG A 153 5.12 -9.54 -9.43
N ARG A 154 5.04 -9.87 -10.72
CA ARG A 154 4.84 -8.90 -11.80
C ARG A 154 3.53 -8.13 -11.63
N SER A 155 2.40 -8.80 -11.33
CA SER A 155 1.10 -8.13 -11.11
C SER A 155 1.14 -7.15 -9.95
N VAL A 156 1.75 -7.56 -8.83
CA VAL A 156 1.95 -6.70 -7.65
C VAL A 156 2.81 -5.48 -8.00
N THR A 157 3.95 -5.70 -8.68
CA THR A 157 4.85 -4.63 -9.11
C THR A 157 4.15 -3.65 -10.04
N LEU A 158 3.44 -4.13 -11.08
CA LEU A 158 2.68 -3.27 -11.98
C LEU A 158 1.59 -2.48 -11.25
N GLY A 159 0.95 -3.09 -10.25
CA GLY A 159 0.01 -2.42 -9.35
C GLY A 159 0.64 -1.27 -8.57
N MET A 160 1.85 -1.47 -8.02
CA MET A 160 2.60 -0.43 -7.30
C MET A 160 3.06 0.70 -8.24
N LEU A 161 3.56 0.38 -9.44
CA LEU A 161 3.95 1.38 -10.45
C LEU A 161 2.76 2.24 -10.88
N LYS A 162 1.59 1.62 -11.07
CA LYS A 162 0.34 2.36 -11.35
C LYS A 162 -0.03 3.28 -10.19
N ALA A 163 0.13 2.83 -8.95
CA ALA A 163 -0.14 3.65 -7.76
C ALA A 163 0.84 4.82 -7.62
N ILE A 164 2.13 4.61 -7.91
CA ILE A 164 3.14 5.69 -7.97
C ILE A 164 2.72 6.76 -8.98
N ARG A 165 2.29 6.36 -10.19
CA ARG A 165 1.76 7.29 -11.19
C ARG A 165 0.58 8.09 -10.65
N THR A 166 -0.41 7.43 -10.06
CA THR A 166 -1.60 8.07 -9.50
C THR A 166 -1.26 9.05 -8.37
N LEU A 167 -0.38 8.66 -7.44
CA LEU A 167 0.07 9.54 -6.35
C LEU A 167 0.82 10.75 -6.87
N SER A 168 1.67 10.58 -7.89
CA SER A 168 2.39 11.69 -8.50
C SER A 168 1.44 12.70 -9.15
N CYS A 169 0.43 12.25 -9.90
CA CYS A 169 -0.61 13.13 -10.44
C CYS A 169 -1.38 13.85 -9.33
N ARG A 170 -1.70 13.14 -8.23
CA ARG A 170 -2.37 13.73 -7.06
C ARG A 170 -1.53 14.80 -6.39
N ILE A 171 -0.24 14.56 -6.17
CA ILE A 171 0.70 15.51 -5.58
C ILE A 171 0.81 16.76 -6.48
N GLY A 172 0.93 16.58 -7.79
CA GLY A 172 0.95 17.69 -8.75
C GLY A 172 -0.33 18.54 -8.69
N ALA A 173 -1.50 17.89 -8.72
CA ALA A 173 -2.79 18.57 -8.63
C ALA A 173 -2.97 19.34 -7.30
N LEU A 174 -2.64 18.73 -6.16
CA LEU A 174 -2.70 19.37 -4.85
C LEU A 174 -1.69 20.53 -4.72
N GLY A 175 -0.54 20.42 -5.40
CA GLY A 175 0.48 21.47 -5.46
C GLY A 175 0.01 22.75 -6.17
N LEU A 176 -0.92 22.62 -7.11
CA LEU A 176 -1.51 23.72 -7.86
C LEU A 176 -2.83 24.25 -7.28
N GLU A 177 -3.27 23.73 -6.13
CA GLU A 177 -4.48 24.19 -5.48
C GLU A 177 -4.38 25.69 -5.13
N PRO A 178 -5.40 26.52 -5.42
CA PRO A 178 -5.33 27.98 -5.24
C PRO A 178 -4.96 28.43 -3.83
N ARG A 179 -5.27 27.62 -2.81
CA ARG A 179 -4.93 27.90 -1.41
C ARG A 179 -3.42 27.83 -1.17
N LEU A 180 -2.73 26.90 -1.85
CA LEU A 180 -1.29 26.75 -1.77
C LEU A 180 -0.60 27.83 -2.59
N VAL A 181 -1.07 28.07 -3.82
CA VAL A 181 -0.57 29.12 -4.71
C VAL A 181 -0.67 30.51 -4.07
N ARG A 182 -1.79 30.84 -3.44
CA ARG A 182 -1.93 32.11 -2.69
C ARG A 182 -0.91 32.25 -1.55
N SER A 183 -0.45 31.13 -0.99
CA SER A 183 0.53 31.12 0.11
C SER A 183 1.97 31.21 -0.41
N ASP A 184 2.26 30.66 -1.60
CA ASP A 184 3.54 30.77 -2.29
C ASP A 184 3.31 30.79 -3.82
N PRO A 185 3.30 31.97 -4.48
CA PRO A 185 2.99 32.09 -5.91
C PRO A 185 3.93 31.31 -6.84
N ARG A 186 5.15 30.99 -6.37
CA ARG A 186 6.13 30.18 -7.10
C ARG A 186 5.66 28.76 -7.39
N MET A 187 4.52 28.34 -6.82
CA MET A 187 3.92 27.04 -7.11
C MET A 187 3.34 26.93 -8.52
N GLU A 188 3.04 28.06 -9.18
CA GLU A 188 2.59 28.09 -10.59
C GLU A 188 3.76 28.02 -11.58
N ASP A 189 5.00 28.23 -11.13
CA ASP A 189 6.18 28.15 -11.98
C ASP A 189 6.36 26.72 -12.50
N ALA A 190 6.82 26.57 -13.75
CA ALA A 190 7.14 25.27 -14.33
C ALA A 190 8.19 24.49 -13.50
N GLU A 191 9.04 25.22 -12.78
CA GLU A 191 10.07 24.72 -11.86
C GLU A 191 9.53 24.36 -10.46
N SER A 192 8.21 24.43 -10.25
CA SER A 192 7.59 24.03 -8.99
C SER A 192 7.91 22.57 -8.68
N PRO A 193 8.34 22.23 -7.44
CA PRO A 193 8.71 20.86 -7.09
C PRO A 193 7.54 19.88 -7.25
N PHE A 194 6.30 20.36 -7.15
CA PHE A 194 5.09 19.56 -7.37
C PHE A 194 4.89 19.13 -8.82
N LEU A 195 5.35 19.95 -9.79
CA LEU A 195 5.34 19.62 -11.20
C LEU A 195 6.58 18.81 -11.58
N MET A 196 7.74 19.21 -11.09
CA MET A 196 9.00 18.54 -11.39
C MET A 196 9.02 17.08 -10.90
N GLN A 197 8.46 16.79 -9.70
CA GLN A 197 8.32 15.38 -9.26
C GLN A 197 7.47 14.56 -10.24
N ASN A 198 6.50 15.17 -10.93
CA ASN A 198 5.66 14.44 -11.89
C ASN A 198 6.46 14.06 -13.13
N ILE A 199 7.23 15.01 -13.67
CA ILE A 199 8.13 14.77 -14.81
C ILE A 199 9.13 13.65 -14.48
N GLU A 200 9.81 13.75 -13.34
CA GLU A 200 10.76 12.73 -12.87
C GLU A 200 10.09 11.36 -12.64
N THR A 201 8.84 11.35 -12.18
CA THR A 201 8.07 10.11 -12.03
C THR A 201 7.82 9.44 -13.36
N TYR A 202 7.40 10.17 -14.39
CA TYR A 202 7.17 9.60 -15.71
C TYR A 202 8.47 9.04 -16.30
N ALA A 203 9.59 9.78 -16.19
CA ALA A 203 10.89 9.29 -16.61
C ALA A 203 11.30 7.98 -15.91
N TYR A 204 11.09 7.91 -14.59
CA TYR A 204 11.35 6.70 -13.80
C TYR A 204 10.46 5.52 -14.25
N LEU A 205 9.16 5.74 -14.42
CA LEU A 205 8.21 4.70 -14.83
C LEU A 205 8.47 4.19 -16.26
N ASP A 206 8.90 5.06 -17.16
CA ASP A 206 9.26 4.68 -18.53
C ASP A 206 10.53 3.82 -18.55
N ALA A 207 11.55 4.18 -17.76
CA ALA A 207 12.74 3.36 -17.58
C ALA A 207 12.40 1.99 -16.97
N TYR A 208 11.53 1.95 -15.97
CA TYR A 208 11.08 0.70 -15.36
C TYR A 208 10.31 -0.19 -16.36
N THR A 209 9.46 0.41 -17.20
CA THR A 209 8.71 -0.30 -18.24
C THR A 209 9.65 -0.90 -19.28
N ARG A 210 10.69 -0.16 -19.71
CA ARG A 210 11.74 -0.68 -20.59
C ARG A 210 12.45 -1.90 -20.00
N MET A 211 12.81 -1.87 -18.72
CA MET A 211 13.40 -3.03 -18.03
C MET A 211 12.46 -4.25 -18.06
N LEU A 212 11.16 -4.06 -17.75
CA LEU A 212 10.20 -5.16 -17.70
C LEU A 212 9.87 -5.77 -19.07
N GLU A 213 9.85 -4.97 -20.13
CA GLU A 213 9.43 -5.41 -21.47
C GLU A 213 10.59 -5.82 -22.38
N ARG A 214 11.70 -5.09 -22.32
CA ARG A 214 12.85 -5.25 -23.22
C ARG A 214 14.04 -5.93 -22.55
N GLY A 215 14.02 -6.09 -21.23
CA GLY A 215 15.17 -6.62 -20.49
C GLY A 215 16.35 -5.65 -20.43
N ASP A 216 16.09 -4.35 -20.62
CA ASP A 216 17.09 -3.30 -20.46
C ASP A 216 17.66 -3.30 -19.02
N GLY A 217 18.79 -2.60 -18.82
CA GLY A 217 19.40 -2.44 -17.51
C GLY A 217 18.41 -1.91 -16.46
N ALA A 218 18.67 -2.24 -15.19
CA ALA A 218 17.86 -1.75 -14.08
C ALA A 218 17.72 -0.21 -14.14
N PRO A 219 16.52 0.34 -13.86
CA PRO A 219 16.35 1.78 -13.83
C PRO A 219 17.32 2.39 -12.82
N GLU A 220 17.81 3.59 -13.12
CA GLU A 220 18.56 4.34 -12.13
C GLU A 220 17.70 4.52 -10.87
N ALA A 221 18.37 4.54 -9.72
CA ALA A 221 17.71 4.81 -8.46
C ALA A 221 16.93 6.13 -8.57
N ALA A 222 15.73 6.17 -7.97
CA ALA A 222 14.82 7.31 -8.01
C ALA A 222 15.33 8.55 -7.23
N ARG A 223 16.64 8.83 -7.24
CA ARG A 223 17.30 9.88 -6.46
C ARG A 223 16.76 11.26 -6.78
N HIS A 224 16.68 11.63 -8.06
CA HIS A 224 16.14 12.94 -8.45
C HIS A 224 14.69 13.09 -8.03
N LEU A 225 13.87 12.05 -8.24
CA LEU A 225 12.50 12.01 -7.78
C LEU A 225 12.39 12.20 -6.26
N LEU A 226 13.21 11.48 -5.47
CA LEU A 226 13.25 11.63 -4.01
C LEU A 226 13.63 13.05 -3.58
N VAL A 227 14.59 13.69 -4.26
CA VAL A 227 14.94 15.10 -4.00
C VAL A 227 13.74 16.02 -4.28
N MET A 228 13.00 15.80 -5.37
CA MET A 228 11.79 16.58 -5.65
C MET A 228 10.70 16.37 -4.59
N LEU A 229 10.54 15.15 -4.07
CA LEU A 229 9.63 14.84 -2.97
C LEU A 229 10.05 15.55 -1.66
N ASP A 230 11.35 15.63 -1.36
CA ASP A 230 11.86 16.37 -0.20
C ASP A 230 11.60 17.88 -0.33
N GLN A 231 11.72 18.42 -1.55
CA GLN A 231 11.38 19.81 -1.84
C GLN A 231 9.87 20.07 -1.67
N CYS A 232 9.00 19.13 -2.06
CA CYS A 232 7.56 19.22 -1.80
C CYS A 232 7.27 19.35 -0.30
N ASP A 233 7.91 18.52 0.54
CA ASP A 233 7.75 18.60 2.01
C ASP A 233 8.30 19.90 2.59
N ALA A 234 9.40 20.42 2.05
CA ALA A 234 9.96 21.70 2.48
C ALA A 234 8.96 22.86 2.23
N VAL A 235 8.28 22.85 1.07
CA VAL A 235 7.22 23.81 0.76
C VAL A 235 6.05 23.67 1.73
N VAL A 236 5.55 22.44 1.95
CA VAL A 236 4.48 22.18 2.91
C VAL A 236 4.85 22.69 4.31
N GLY A 237 6.08 22.44 4.74
CA GLY A 237 6.61 22.90 6.02
C GLY A 237 6.65 24.43 6.12
N LYS A 238 7.06 25.12 5.05
CA LYS A 238 7.06 26.59 4.99
C LYS A 238 5.64 27.15 5.10
N VAL A 239 4.70 26.64 4.32
CA VAL A 239 3.29 27.09 4.33
C VAL A 239 2.67 26.84 5.70
N ARG A 240 2.94 25.69 6.33
CA ARG A 240 2.46 25.38 7.69
C ARG A 240 3.00 26.37 8.71
N LYS A 241 4.26 26.81 8.61
CA LYS A 241 4.85 27.83 9.49
C LYS A 241 4.14 29.18 9.32
N THR A 242 3.94 29.64 8.08
CA THR A 242 3.24 30.91 7.80
C THR A 242 1.80 30.88 8.29
N ALA A 243 1.08 29.79 8.07
CA ALA A 243 -0.30 29.61 8.51
C ALA A 243 -0.45 29.61 10.05
N ARG A 244 0.59 29.19 10.80
CA ARG A 244 0.58 29.30 12.27
C ARG A 244 0.66 30.76 12.74
N SER A 245 1.37 31.62 12.01
CA SER A 245 1.50 33.04 12.36
C SER A 245 0.34 33.92 11.89
N GLN A 246 -0.28 33.58 10.75
CA GLN A 246 -1.28 34.44 10.09
C GLN A 246 -2.72 33.88 10.16
N GLY A 247 -2.89 32.72 10.79
CA GLY A 247 -4.15 31.98 10.81
C GLY A 247 -4.22 30.91 9.71
N THR A 248 -4.93 29.82 10.00
CA THR A 248 -5.11 28.70 9.07
C THR A 248 -6.59 28.44 8.84
N THR A 249 -6.91 27.86 7.68
CA THR A 249 -8.24 27.28 7.44
C THR A 249 -8.17 25.76 7.59
N VAL A 250 -9.29 25.15 7.98
CA VAL A 250 -9.39 23.67 8.05
C VAL A 250 -9.04 23.04 6.70
N ALA A 251 -9.49 23.63 5.61
CA ALA A 251 -9.22 23.14 4.27
C ALA A 251 -7.75 23.31 3.83
N LEU A 252 -7.04 24.38 4.24
CA LEU A 252 -5.59 24.45 4.02
C LEU A 252 -4.85 23.38 4.82
N THR A 253 -5.26 23.17 6.08
CA THR A 253 -4.68 22.14 6.94
C THR A 253 -4.87 20.74 6.34
N TYR A 254 -6.07 20.46 5.81
CA TYR A 254 -6.38 19.22 5.10
C TYR A 254 -5.52 19.04 3.83
N LEU A 255 -5.40 20.08 3.01
CA LEU A 255 -4.59 20.07 1.80
C LEU A 255 -3.13 19.70 2.10
N LEU A 256 -2.51 20.39 3.08
CA LEU A 256 -1.13 20.12 3.48
C LEU A 256 -0.95 18.69 4.01
N LEU A 257 -1.94 18.16 4.74
CA LEU A 257 -1.91 16.80 5.24
C LEU A 257 -2.02 15.76 4.11
N ALA A 258 -2.92 15.99 3.14
CA ALA A 258 -3.09 15.13 1.98
C ALA A 258 -1.83 15.08 1.11
N ILE A 259 -1.13 16.21 0.94
CA ILE A 259 0.17 16.27 0.27
C ILE A 259 1.19 15.41 1.04
N THR A 260 1.41 15.68 2.33
CA THR A 260 2.39 14.93 3.14
C THR A 260 2.14 13.42 3.09
N GLN A 261 0.88 12.98 3.25
CA GLN A 261 0.52 11.56 3.18
C GLN A 261 0.78 10.94 1.80
N SER A 262 0.46 11.67 0.73
CA SER A 262 0.69 11.22 -0.64
C SER A 262 2.19 11.06 -0.93
N VAL A 263 2.99 12.03 -0.49
CA VAL A 263 4.46 12.01 -0.62
C VAL A 263 5.05 10.84 0.19
N GLU A 264 4.67 10.67 1.45
CA GLU A 264 5.13 9.54 2.29
C GLU A 264 4.76 8.19 1.68
N ARG A 265 3.55 8.05 1.14
CA ARG A 265 3.11 6.83 0.47
C ARG A 265 3.95 6.55 -0.77
N MET A 266 4.21 7.59 -1.57
CA MET A 266 5.02 7.47 -2.77
C MET A 266 6.45 7.03 -2.44
N ARG A 267 7.08 7.58 -1.40
CA ARG A 267 8.40 7.11 -0.91
C ARG A 267 8.39 5.63 -0.51
N LYS A 268 7.36 5.18 0.21
CA LYS A 268 7.21 3.76 0.59
C LYS A 268 7.09 2.86 -0.63
N LEU A 269 6.32 3.25 -1.64
CA LEU A 269 6.19 2.47 -2.87
C LEU A 269 7.49 2.45 -3.67
N LEU A 270 8.19 3.58 -3.80
CA LEU A 270 9.49 3.65 -4.46
C LEU A 270 10.51 2.72 -3.81
N PHE A 271 10.55 2.67 -2.48
CA PHE A 271 11.40 1.71 -1.76
C PHE A 271 11.03 0.25 -2.05
N LEU A 272 9.73 -0.08 -2.11
CA LEU A 272 9.26 -1.45 -2.35
C LEU A 272 9.52 -1.95 -3.77
N VAL A 273 9.53 -1.06 -4.76
CA VAL A 273 9.82 -1.42 -6.16
C VAL A 273 11.30 -1.23 -6.52
N ASP A 274 12.13 -0.72 -5.62
CA ASP A 274 13.54 -0.49 -5.91
C ASP A 274 14.28 -1.82 -6.14
N VAL A 275 14.78 -1.99 -7.35
CA VAL A 275 15.61 -3.13 -7.77
C VAL A 275 17.10 -2.80 -7.74
N SER A 276 17.48 -1.52 -7.57
CA SER A 276 18.87 -1.06 -7.53
C SER A 276 19.54 -1.29 -6.17
N GLY A 277 18.74 -1.43 -5.10
CA GLY A 277 19.22 -1.58 -3.73
C GLY A 277 19.79 -0.29 -3.12
N ALA A 278 19.58 0.85 -3.79
CA ALA A 278 20.12 2.15 -3.41
C ALA A 278 19.07 3.10 -2.81
N ALA A 279 17.80 2.69 -2.72
CA ALA A 279 16.76 3.48 -2.08
C ALA A 279 17.01 3.56 -0.57
N PRO A 280 16.88 4.76 0.04
CA PRO A 280 16.93 4.90 1.49
C PRO A 280 15.80 4.08 2.15
N PRO A 281 16.00 3.57 3.37
CA PRO A 281 15.00 2.77 4.06
C PRO A 281 13.68 3.53 4.17
N ALA A 282 12.56 2.82 3.99
CA ALA A 282 11.24 3.41 4.12
C ALA A 282 11.09 4.17 5.44
N PRO A 283 10.45 5.36 5.45
CA PRO A 283 10.25 6.13 6.69
C PRO A 283 9.46 5.30 7.71
N PRO A 284 9.79 5.41 9.01
CA PRO A 284 9.14 4.64 10.05
C PRO A 284 7.62 4.87 10.07
N ALA A 285 6.87 3.82 10.45
CA ALA A 285 5.41 3.81 10.49
C ALA A 285 4.84 4.46 11.75
#